data_AF-F0FZG8-F1
#
_entry.id   AF-F0FZG8-F1
#
_cell.length_a   1.000
_cell.length_b   1.000
_cell.length_c   1.000
_cell.angle_alpha   90.00
_cell.angle_beta   90.00
_cell.angle_gamma   90.00
#
_symmetry.space_group_name_H-M   'P 1'
#
loop_
_entity.id
_entity.type
_entity.pdbx_description
1 polymer ?
#
loop_
_entity_poly.entity_id
_entity_poly.type
_entity_poly.pdbx_seq_one_letter_code
_entity_poly.pdbx_strand_id
1 'polypeptide(L)'
;SWDDDAFVRDRATGRFFDRAKLHTLDHRGRFFQVAGPLNIQRSPQGQPVIFQAGSSDAGIGLAGKYADAVFTHSPSLDETAAFAQRVKQSAVEHGRRADDVKIFPGIGPIVGRTAAEAEDKYQAIRDLLTIDEALAYLGRFFDHHDFTQYPLDAPFPELGDLGRNSFRSTTDRIKADAKRDGRTLRETALAVATPRPNFIGTAEHVADELIRWFDAGAGDGFILGFPVQAQGVDDFIELVIPALEARGRYRRELPGSTLRDHLGLPRKASRYAQPDPAREPAAETHA
;
A
#
# COMPACT_ATOMS: atom_id res chain seq x y z
N SER A 1 -18.34 22.06 -4.65
CA SER A 1 -18.60 23.51 -4.72
C SER A 1 -18.59 24.03 -6.13
N TRP A 2 -17.56 23.77 -6.94
CA TRP A 2 -17.53 24.27 -8.31
C TRP A 2 -17.79 23.13 -9.30
N ASP A 3 -18.70 23.32 -10.26
CA ASP A 3 -18.80 22.43 -11.42
C ASP A 3 -17.60 22.62 -12.35
N ASP A 4 -17.37 21.65 -13.24
CA ASP A 4 -16.17 21.59 -14.08
C ASP A 4 -16.02 22.79 -15.01
N ASP A 5 -17.13 23.34 -15.48
CA ASP A 5 -17.22 24.46 -16.41
C ASP A 5 -17.75 25.75 -15.76
N ALA A 6 -17.64 25.86 -14.42
CA ALA A 6 -18.13 27.03 -13.68
C ALA A 6 -17.36 28.32 -14.03
N PHE A 7 -16.07 28.24 -14.34
CA PHE A 7 -15.21 29.40 -14.61
C PHE A 7 -15.14 29.73 -16.11
N VAL A 8 -16.14 30.49 -16.59
CA VAL A 8 -16.26 30.91 -18.00
C VAL A 8 -15.12 31.83 -18.44
N ARG A 9 -14.68 32.75 -17.58
CA ARG A 9 -13.58 33.72 -17.82
C ARG A 9 -13.75 34.56 -19.10
N ASP A 10 -14.98 34.99 -19.36
CA ASP A 10 -15.31 35.77 -20.55
C ASP A 10 -14.86 37.24 -20.40
N ARG A 11 -13.88 37.65 -21.22
CA ARG A 11 -13.34 39.02 -21.24
C ARG A 11 -14.24 40.02 -21.95
N ALA A 12 -15.08 39.60 -22.89
CA ALA A 12 -15.95 40.50 -23.65
C ALA A 12 -17.13 40.95 -22.79
N THR A 13 -17.70 40.03 -22.00
CA THR A 13 -18.83 40.33 -21.11
C THR A 13 -18.40 40.68 -19.68
N GLY A 14 -17.14 40.43 -19.31
CA GLY A 14 -16.64 40.56 -17.94
C GLY A 14 -17.11 39.45 -16.99
N ARG A 15 -17.82 38.44 -17.50
CA ARG A 15 -18.35 37.34 -16.69
C ARG A 15 -17.25 36.31 -16.36
N PHE A 16 -16.73 36.37 -15.14
CA PHE A 16 -15.66 35.46 -14.69
C PHE A 16 -16.13 34.02 -14.43
N PHE A 17 -17.31 33.84 -13.83
CA PHE A 17 -17.87 32.51 -13.53
C PHE A 17 -19.40 32.52 -13.61
N ASP A 18 -19.99 31.33 -13.73
CA ASP A 18 -21.43 31.09 -13.67
C ASP A 18 -21.87 30.81 -12.23
N ARG A 19 -22.72 31.68 -11.68
CA ARG A 19 -23.22 31.57 -10.30
C ARG A 19 -24.08 30.33 -10.09
N ALA A 20 -24.78 29.84 -11.13
CA ALA A 20 -25.60 28.63 -11.03
C ALA A 20 -24.77 27.35 -10.84
N LYS A 21 -23.47 27.44 -11.11
CA LYS A 21 -22.49 26.33 -11.04
C LYS A 21 -21.60 26.38 -9.80
N LEU A 22 -21.98 27.25 -8.84
CA LEU A 22 -21.36 27.39 -7.53
C LEU A 22 -22.33 26.89 -6.46
N HIS A 23 -21.87 25.88 -5.71
CA HIS A 23 -22.64 25.16 -4.72
C HIS A 23 -22.02 25.33 -3.33
N THR A 24 -22.81 25.77 -2.36
CA THR A 24 -22.50 25.63 -0.94
C THR A 24 -22.55 24.15 -0.54
N LEU A 25 -21.82 23.80 0.52
CA LEU A 25 -21.84 22.44 1.07
C LEU A 25 -22.91 22.28 2.16
N ASP A 26 -23.06 23.30 3.00
CA ASP A 26 -24.02 23.37 4.12
C ASP A 26 -24.04 22.12 5.01
N HIS A 27 -22.87 21.51 5.23
CA HIS A 27 -22.72 20.32 6.06
C HIS A 27 -22.93 20.66 7.53
N ARG A 28 -23.80 19.90 8.20
CA ARG A 28 -24.02 19.93 9.65
C ARG A 28 -24.04 18.50 10.18
N GLY A 29 -22.94 18.07 10.78
CA GLY A 29 -22.78 16.73 11.32
C GLY A 29 -22.44 16.76 12.82
N ARG A 30 -22.33 15.57 13.42
CA ARG A 30 -21.96 15.41 14.83
C ARG A 30 -20.61 16.05 15.18
N PHE A 31 -19.66 16.04 14.25
CA PHE A 31 -18.29 16.48 14.49
C PHE A 31 -17.91 17.79 13.80
N PHE A 32 -18.58 18.14 12.70
CA PHE A 32 -18.21 19.30 11.89
C PHE A 32 -19.43 20.04 11.36
N GLN A 33 -19.29 21.35 11.25
CA GLN A 33 -20.25 22.23 10.60
C GLN A 33 -19.51 23.13 9.61
N VAL A 34 -19.82 23.00 8.32
CA VAL A 34 -19.08 23.66 7.23
C VAL A 34 -20.05 24.14 6.16
N ALA A 35 -20.16 25.46 5.98
CA ALA A 35 -21.01 26.07 4.96
C ALA A 35 -20.45 25.91 3.54
N GLY A 36 -19.14 26.11 3.35
CA GLY A 36 -18.55 26.27 2.01
C GLY A 36 -18.91 27.64 1.39
N PRO A 37 -18.72 27.85 0.08
CA PRO A 37 -18.07 26.95 -0.87
C PRO A 37 -16.54 26.90 -0.68
N LEU A 38 -15.90 25.86 -1.21
CA LEU A 38 -14.43 25.82 -1.29
C LEU A 38 -13.93 26.90 -2.27
N ASN A 39 -12.80 27.54 -1.99
CA ASN A 39 -12.25 28.65 -2.78
C ASN A 39 -11.33 28.22 -3.94
N ILE A 40 -11.38 26.95 -4.38
CA ILE A 40 -10.57 26.40 -5.47
C ILE A 40 -11.40 25.54 -6.42
N GLN A 41 -11.09 25.61 -7.72
CA GLN A 41 -11.72 24.80 -8.76
C GLN A 41 -11.28 23.33 -8.71
N ARG A 42 -12.01 22.48 -9.45
CA ARG A 42 -11.67 21.05 -9.59
C ARG A 42 -10.45 20.85 -10.50
N SER A 43 -9.74 19.75 -10.31
CA SER A 43 -8.62 19.34 -11.17
C SER A 43 -9.11 18.49 -12.37
N PRO A 44 -8.26 18.20 -13.37
CA PRO A 44 -8.62 17.33 -14.49
C PRO A 44 -9.13 15.95 -14.07
N GLN A 45 -8.61 15.37 -12.98
CA GLN A 45 -9.10 14.11 -12.40
C GLN A 45 -10.35 14.25 -11.50
N GLY A 46 -10.86 15.46 -11.36
CA GLY A 46 -12.06 15.80 -10.61
C GLY A 46 -11.84 15.94 -9.10
N GLN A 47 -11.29 14.92 -8.46
CA GLN A 47 -10.88 14.92 -7.04
C GLN A 47 -9.57 14.15 -6.88
N PRO A 48 -8.74 14.45 -5.86
CA PRO A 48 -7.58 13.65 -5.52
C PRO A 48 -7.93 12.16 -5.35
N VAL A 49 -6.94 11.29 -5.57
CA VAL A 49 -7.04 9.86 -5.27
C VAL A 49 -6.93 9.67 -3.76
N ILE A 50 -7.82 8.88 -3.18
CA ILE A 50 -7.85 8.61 -1.73
C ILE A 50 -7.15 7.29 -1.44
N PHE A 51 -5.99 7.36 -0.80
CA PHE A 51 -5.28 6.22 -0.22
C PHE A 51 -5.70 6.00 1.23
N GLN A 52 -5.81 4.74 1.63
CA GLN A 52 -6.11 4.33 3.00
C GLN A 52 -5.30 3.06 3.37
N ALA A 53 -5.08 2.79 4.66
CA ALA A 53 -4.23 1.68 5.11
C ALA A 53 -4.77 0.95 6.36
N GLY A 54 -6.07 0.98 6.60
CA GLY A 54 -6.69 0.38 7.78
C GLY A 54 -7.03 -1.08 7.54
N SER A 55 -6.48 -1.97 8.37
CA SER A 55 -6.64 -3.42 8.25
C SER A 55 -7.73 -4.02 9.15
N SER A 56 -8.29 -3.25 10.09
CA SER A 56 -9.40 -3.70 10.94
C SER A 56 -10.72 -3.80 10.15
N ASP A 57 -11.73 -4.48 10.70
CA ASP A 57 -13.05 -4.59 10.05
C ASP A 57 -13.67 -3.21 9.76
N ALA A 58 -13.55 -2.27 10.70
CA ALA A 58 -13.98 -0.88 10.49
C ALA A 58 -13.12 -0.16 9.43
N GLY A 59 -11.82 -0.46 9.40
CA GLY A 59 -10.89 0.06 8.38
C GLY A 59 -11.24 -0.43 6.97
N ILE A 60 -11.53 -1.72 6.83
CA ILE A 60 -11.97 -2.37 5.59
C ILE A 60 -13.31 -1.77 5.15
N GLY A 61 -14.27 -1.61 6.06
CA GLY A 61 -15.55 -0.96 5.75
C GLY A 61 -15.40 0.48 5.26
N LEU A 62 -14.51 1.26 5.88
CA LEU A 62 -14.19 2.62 5.44
C LEU A 62 -13.51 2.62 4.06
N ALA A 63 -12.58 1.70 3.83
CA ALA A 63 -11.87 1.55 2.56
C ALA A 63 -12.82 1.18 1.43
N GLY A 64 -13.66 0.16 1.62
CA GLY A 64 -14.69 -0.23 0.65
C GLY A 64 -15.58 0.94 0.27
N LYS A 65 -15.99 1.76 1.25
CA LYS A 65 -16.85 2.92 0.99
C LYS A 65 -16.17 4.08 0.25
N TYR A 66 -14.91 4.40 0.56
CA TYR A 66 -14.30 5.68 0.14
C TYR A 66 -12.94 5.59 -0.54
N ALA A 67 -12.16 4.54 -0.31
CA ALA A 67 -10.79 4.47 -0.83
C ALA A 67 -10.81 4.24 -2.35
N ASP A 68 -9.95 4.95 -3.06
CA ASP A 68 -9.61 4.64 -4.44
C ASP A 68 -8.44 3.64 -4.50
N ALA A 69 -7.58 3.65 -3.47
CA ALA A 69 -6.46 2.75 -3.30
C ALA A 69 -6.24 2.38 -1.83
N VAL A 70 -5.80 1.15 -1.57
CA VAL A 70 -5.49 0.65 -0.23
C VAL A 70 -4.07 0.13 -0.20
N PHE A 71 -3.28 0.69 0.71
CA PHE A 71 -1.98 0.16 1.07
C PHE A 71 -2.15 -0.89 2.16
N THR A 72 -1.43 -2.01 2.05
CA THR A 72 -1.43 -3.05 3.07
C THR A 72 -0.03 -3.59 3.28
N HIS A 73 0.21 -4.12 4.47
CA HIS A 73 1.41 -4.88 4.77
C HIS A 73 0.96 -6.21 5.37
N SER A 74 1.17 -7.29 4.63
CA SER A 74 0.82 -8.64 5.07
C SER A 74 2.02 -9.57 4.83
N PRO A 75 2.28 -10.49 5.77
CA PRO A 75 3.50 -11.31 5.77
C PRO A 75 3.51 -12.36 4.65
N SER A 76 2.35 -12.73 4.10
CA SER A 76 2.23 -13.83 3.15
C SER A 76 1.31 -13.51 1.98
N LEU A 77 1.48 -14.25 0.88
CA LEU A 77 0.64 -14.12 -0.31
C LEU A 77 -0.83 -14.36 0.01
N ASP A 78 -1.13 -15.46 0.71
CA ASP A 78 -2.50 -15.92 0.96
C ASP A 78 -3.26 -14.94 1.85
N GLU A 79 -2.61 -14.41 2.90
CA GLU A 79 -3.20 -13.38 3.75
C GLU A 79 -3.45 -12.08 2.98
N THR A 80 -2.51 -11.70 2.09
CA THR A 80 -2.67 -10.50 1.27
C THR A 80 -3.83 -10.65 0.28
N ALA A 81 -3.95 -11.81 -0.38
CA ALA A 81 -5.06 -12.12 -1.29
C ALA A 81 -6.41 -12.15 -0.56
N ALA A 82 -6.48 -12.77 0.61
CA ALA A 82 -7.69 -12.77 1.43
C ALA A 82 -8.08 -11.34 1.85
N PHE A 83 -7.12 -10.51 2.25
CA PHE A 83 -7.36 -9.11 2.58
C PHE A 83 -7.87 -8.31 1.36
N ALA A 84 -7.22 -8.46 0.20
CA ALA A 84 -7.63 -7.80 -1.04
C ALA A 84 -9.08 -8.14 -1.41
N GLN A 85 -9.46 -9.42 -1.33
CA GLN A 85 -10.82 -9.89 -1.58
C GLN A 85 -11.83 -9.25 -0.61
N ARG A 86 -11.52 -9.19 0.69
CA ARG A 86 -12.40 -8.56 1.69
C ARG A 86 -12.63 -7.07 1.41
N VAL A 87 -11.59 -6.33 1.04
CA VAL A 87 -11.71 -4.90 0.69
C VAL A 87 -12.55 -4.72 -0.56
N LYS A 88 -12.30 -5.51 -1.62
CA LYS A 88 -13.07 -5.45 -2.87
C LYS A 88 -14.54 -5.82 -2.65
N GLN A 89 -14.81 -6.84 -1.82
CA GLN A 89 -16.17 -7.21 -1.43
C GLN A 89 -16.87 -6.09 -0.66
N SER A 90 -16.19 -5.44 0.28
CA SER A 90 -16.75 -4.30 1.00
C SER A 90 -17.07 -3.13 0.06
N ALA A 91 -16.30 -2.91 -1.02
CA ALA A 91 -16.63 -1.92 -2.02
C ALA A 91 -17.95 -2.24 -2.75
N VAL A 92 -18.16 -3.50 -3.11
CA VAL A 92 -19.40 -3.99 -3.73
C VAL A 92 -20.60 -3.81 -2.81
N GLU A 93 -20.45 -4.13 -1.52
CA GLU A 93 -21.51 -3.92 -0.51
C GLU A 93 -21.91 -2.44 -0.35
N HIS A 94 -21.00 -1.51 -0.69
CA HIS A 94 -21.26 -0.08 -0.71
C HIS A 94 -21.71 0.46 -2.09
N GLY A 95 -22.07 -0.42 -3.02
CA GLY A 95 -22.58 -0.07 -4.34
C GLY A 95 -21.51 0.44 -5.32
N ARG A 96 -20.24 0.13 -5.07
CA ARG A 96 -19.12 0.42 -5.99
C ARG A 96 -18.72 -0.83 -6.76
N ARG A 97 -17.91 -0.66 -7.81
CA ARG A 97 -17.27 -1.82 -8.45
C ARG A 97 -16.07 -2.27 -7.63
N ALA A 98 -15.80 -3.57 -7.63
CA ALA A 98 -14.58 -4.12 -7.04
C ALA A 98 -13.31 -3.44 -7.60
N ASP A 99 -13.29 -3.14 -8.90
CA ASP A 99 -12.16 -2.50 -9.57
C ASP A 99 -11.98 -1.00 -9.26
N ASP A 100 -12.96 -0.38 -8.59
CA ASP A 100 -12.85 1.02 -8.16
C ASP A 100 -11.90 1.19 -6.97
N VAL A 101 -11.43 0.09 -6.37
CA VAL A 101 -10.46 0.08 -5.26
C VAL A 101 -9.24 -0.72 -5.68
N LYS A 102 -8.10 -0.04 -5.80
CA LYS A 102 -6.81 -0.69 -6.09
C LYS A 102 -6.12 -1.14 -4.80
N ILE A 103 -5.52 -2.31 -4.79
CA ILE A 103 -4.79 -2.85 -3.64
C ILE A 103 -3.30 -2.83 -3.93
N PHE A 104 -2.52 -2.21 -3.05
CA PHE A 104 -1.07 -2.06 -3.20
C PHE A 104 -0.35 -2.58 -1.95
N PRO A 105 -0.03 -3.88 -1.87
CA PRO A 105 0.86 -4.39 -0.85
C PRO A 105 2.23 -3.69 -0.88
N GLY A 106 2.75 -3.39 0.31
CA GLY A 106 4.09 -2.86 0.51
C GLY A 106 5.14 -3.96 0.45
N ILE A 107 6.17 -3.76 -0.37
CA ILE A 107 7.27 -4.71 -0.54
C ILE A 107 8.62 -3.99 -0.46
N GLY A 108 9.66 -4.68 -0.03
CA GLY A 108 11.03 -4.17 0.02
C GLY A 108 11.98 -5.08 -0.75
N PRO A 109 12.03 -4.98 -2.09
CA PRO A 109 12.84 -5.87 -2.89
C PRO A 109 14.34 -5.57 -2.74
N ILE A 110 15.16 -6.62 -2.75
CA ILE A 110 16.63 -6.55 -2.77
C ILE A 110 17.08 -7.38 -3.98
N VAL A 111 17.66 -6.71 -4.97
CA VAL A 111 17.91 -7.31 -6.29
C VAL A 111 19.42 -7.30 -6.57
N GLY A 112 19.95 -8.44 -7.00
CA GLY A 112 21.31 -8.58 -7.50
C GLY A 112 21.34 -9.20 -8.90
N ARG A 113 22.45 -9.08 -9.62
CA ARG A 113 22.63 -9.81 -10.90
C ARG A 113 22.76 -11.31 -10.68
N THR A 114 23.16 -11.71 -9.47
CA THR A 114 23.18 -13.10 -9.01
C THR A 114 22.50 -13.20 -7.65
N ALA A 115 22.08 -14.41 -7.27
CA ALA A 115 21.53 -14.67 -5.94
C ALA A 115 22.54 -14.35 -4.83
N ALA A 116 23.84 -14.60 -5.06
CA ALA A 116 24.91 -14.26 -4.12
C ALA A 116 25.02 -12.74 -3.92
N GLU A 117 24.99 -11.95 -5.00
CA GLU A 117 25.03 -10.49 -4.90
C GLU A 117 23.81 -9.93 -4.13
N ALA A 118 22.61 -10.46 -4.38
CA ALA A 118 21.42 -10.06 -3.63
C ALA A 118 21.54 -10.40 -2.14
N GLU A 119 22.13 -11.55 -1.82
CA GLU A 119 22.43 -11.96 -0.46
C GLU A 119 23.44 -11.03 0.20
N ASP A 120 24.55 -10.72 -0.46
CA ASP A 120 25.58 -9.80 0.05
C ASP A 120 24.97 -8.41 0.34
N LYS A 121 24.09 -7.90 -0.53
CA LYS A 121 23.35 -6.66 -0.30
C LYS A 121 22.46 -6.76 0.95
N TYR A 122 21.73 -7.86 1.14
CA TYR A 122 20.91 -8.06 2.33
C TYR A 122 21.74 -8.14 3.61
N GLN A 123 22.87 -8.84 3.58
CA GLN A 123 23.79 -8.92 4.72
C GLN A 123 24.32 -7.53 5.06
N ALA A 124 24.76 -6.74 4.06
CA ALA A 124 25.21 -5.37 4.27
C ALA A 124 24.11 -4.46 4.86
N ILE A 125 22.86 -4.58 4.41
CA ILE A 125 21.71 -3.85 4.96
C ILE A 125 21.46 -4.26 6.41
N ARG A 126 21.48 -5.55 6.71
CA ARG A 126 21.30 -6.07 8.07
C ARG A 126 22.41 -5.58 9.01
N ASP A 127 23.63 -5.52 8.52
CA ASP A 127 24.81 -5.10 9.28
C ASP A 127 24.88 -3.58 9.48
N LEU A 128 23.94 -2.79 8.93
CA LEU A 128 23.74 -1.38 9.31
C LEU A 128 23.21 -1.25 10.74
N LEU A 129 22.54 -2.28 11.27
CA LEU A 129 22.15 -2.34 12.67
C LEU A 129 23.26 -2.96 13.50
N THR A 130 23.61 -2.29 14.59
CA THR A 130 24.40 -2.92 15.63
C THR A 130 23.57 -3.97 16.38
N ILE A 131 24.24 -4.95 17.00
CA ILE A 131 23.54 -5.96 17.78
C ILE A 131 22.79 -5.35 18.97
N ASP A 132 23.34 -4.31 19.60
CA ASP A 132 22.71 -3.63 20.74
C ASP A 132 21.40 -2.95 20.34
N GLU A 133 21.35 -2.32 19.15
CA GLU A 133 20.13 -1.75 18.58
C GLU A 133 19.09 -2.83 18.26
N ALA A 134 19.53 -3.97 17.71
CA ALA A 134 18.63 -5.08 17.41
C ALA A 134 18.03 -5.69 18.70
N LEU A 135 18.83 -5.84 19.77
CA LEU A 135 18.35 -6.28 21.08
C LEU A 135 17.39 -5.28 21.72
N ALA A 136 17.69 -3.98 21.63
CA ALA A 136 16.80 -2.93 22.13
C ALA A 136 15.45 -2.92 21.39
N TYR A 137 15.47 -3.11 20.07
CA TYR A 137 14.27 -3.21 19.26
C TYR A 137 13.46 -4.46 19.60
N LEU A 138 14.12 -5.61 19.78
CA LEU A 138 13.48 -6.84 20.24
C LEU A 138 12.84 -6.67 21.63
N GLY A 139 13.54 -6.04 22.57
CA GLY A 139 13.08 -5.73 23.92
C GLY A 139 11.74 -5.01 23.96
N ARG A 140 11.48 -4.10 23.01
CA ARG A 140 10.21 -3.38 22.88
C ARG A 140 8.99 -4.31 22.87
N PHE A 141 9.08 -5.47 22.21
CA PHE A 141 7.95 -6.40 22.13
C PHE A 141 7.71 -7.15 23.43
N PHE A 142 8.76 -7.31 24.24
CA PHE A 142 8.74 -8.02 25.51
C PHE A 142 8.77 -7.04 26.69
N ASP A 143 7.90 -6.04 26.69
CA ASP A 143 7.77 -5.05 27.79
C ASP A 143 9.09 -4.32 28.14
N HIS A 144 9.88 -3.99 27.12
CA HIS A 144 11.22 -3.38 27.25
C HIS A 144 12.23 -4.25 28.01
N HIS A 145 12.08 -5.57 27.95
CA HIS A 145 13.01 -6.52 28.56
C HIS A 145 14.45 -6.34 28.04
N ASP A 146 15.41 -6.36 28.96
CA ASP A 146 16.82 -6.24 28.64
C ASP A 146 17.38 -7.58 28.17
N PHE A 147 17.60 -7.75 26.87
CA PHE A 147 18.18 -8.97 26.34
C PHE A 147 19.72 -9.04 26.42
N THR A 148 20.40 -7.95 26.79
CA THR A 148 21.87 -7.93 26.91
C THR A 148 22.38 -8.80 28.06
N GLN A 149 21.50 -9.18 28.99
CA GLN A 149 21.80 -10.10 30.09
C GLN A 149 22.02 -11.56 29.65
N TYR A 150 21.69 -11.91 28.40
CA TYR A 150 21.82 -13.28 27.88
C TYR A 150 22.98 -13.40 26.88
N PRO A 151 23.63 -14.59 26.77
CA PRO A 151 24.63 -14.82 25.75
C PRO A 151 24.02 -14.76 24.34
N LEU A 152 24.61 -13.96 23.45
CA LEU A 152 24.11 -13.72 22.10
C LEU A 152 23.99 -15.00 21.26
N ASP A 153 24.98 -15.89 21.37
CA ASP A 153 25.09 -17.10 20.56
C ASP A 153 24.54 -18.35 21.27
N ALA A 154 23.79 -18.15 22.36
CA ALA A 154 22.98 -19.20 22.98
C ALA A 154 21.58 -19.25 22.35
N PRO A 155 20.85 -20.37 22.46
CA PRO A 155 19.45 -20.46 22.04
C PRO A 155 18.61 -19.32 22.61
N PHE A 156 17.61 -18.86 21.85
CA PHE A 156 16.70 -17.81 22.31
C PHE A 156 16.10 -18.17 23.70
N PRO A 157 16.15 -17.25 24.68
CA PRO A 157 15.77 -17.56 26.05
C PRO A 157 14.28 -17.93 26.16
N GLU A 158 13.96 -18.83 27.10
CA GLU A 158 12.59 -19.16 27.45
C GLU A 158 12.01 -18.04 28.34
N LEU A 159 11.21 -17.15 27.75
CA LEU A 159 10.71 -15.93 28.40
C LEU A 159 9.32 -16.10 29.05
N GLY A 160 8.71 -17.28 28.96
CA GLY A 160 7.37 -17.53 29.48
C GLY A 160 6.31 -16.57 28.93
N ASP A 161 5.64 -15.85 29.85
CA ASP A 161 4.53 -14.94 29.55
C ASP A 161 4.95 -13.47 29.30
N LEU A 162 6.24 -13.17 29.24
CA LEU A 162 6.73 -11.82 28.92
C LEU A 162 6.16 -11.31 27.58
N GLY A 163 5.71 -10.05 27.55
CA GLY A 163 5.11 -9.41 26.36
C GLY A 163 3.66 -9.79 26.06
N ARG A 164 3.01 -10.59 26.92
CA ARG A 164 1.60 -11.03 26.73
C ARG A 164 0.58 -9.89 26.77
N ASN A 165 0.89 -8.78 27.43
CA ASN A 165 -0.06 -7.69 27.68
C ASN A 165 -0.09 -6.61 26.60
N SER A 166 0.93 -6.54 25.72
CA SER A 166 1.04 -5.48 24.70
C SER A 166 1.17 -6.03 23.27
N PHE A 167 2.13 -6.93 23.02
CA PHE A 167 2.48 -7.38 21.66
C PHE A 167 2.32 -8.88 21.47
N ARG A 168 1.32 -9.49 22.12
CA ARG A 168 1.16 -10.95 22.22
C ARG A 168 1.30 -11.70 20.90
N SER A 169 0.62 -11.26 19.84
CA SER A 169 0.71 -11.94 18.53
C SER A 169 2.12 -11.91 17.97
N THR A 170 2.82 -10.78 18.11
CA THR A 170 4.21 -10.62 17.69
C THR A 170 5.16 -11.46 18.56
N THR A 171 5.03 -11.41 19.88
CA THR A 171 5.92 -12.17 20.77
C THR A 171 5.72 -13.68 20.66
N ASP A 172 4.47 -14.14 20.51
CA ASP A 172 4.18 -15.56 20.27
C ASP A 172 4.78 -16.03 18.93
N ARG A 173 4.70 -15.20 17.88
CA ARG A 173 5.36 -15.49 16.59
C ARG A 173 6.88 -15.52 16.71
N ILE A 174 7.50 -14.56 17.39
CA ILE A 174 8.96 -14.52 17.60
C ILE A 174 9.44 -15.78 18.33
N LYS A 175 8.78 -16.14 19.44
CA LYS A 175 9.09 -17.35 20.21
C LYS A 175 8.93 -18.61 19.37
N ALA A 176 7.84 -18.71 18.59
CA ALA A 176 7.58 -19.85 17.71
C ALA A 176 8.62 -19.97 16.59
N ASP A 177 8.97 -18.86 15.92
CA ASP A 177 9.98 -18.83 14.86
C ASP A 177 11.36 -19.18 15.40
N ALA A 178 11.78 -18.61 16.53
CA ALA A 178 13.06 -18.91 17.15
C ALA A 178 13.18 -20.38 17.54
N LYS A 179 12.11 -20.96 18.11
CA LYS A 179 12.07 -22.38 18.48
C LYS A 179 12.05 -23.32 17.29
N ARG A 180 11.25 -23.01 16.26
CA ARG A 180 11.15 -23.81 15.03
C ARG A 180 12.50 -23.89 14.31
N ASP A 181 13.17 -22.76 14.21
CA ASP A 181 14.40 -22.61 13.42
C ASP A 181 15.67 -22.84 14.25
N GLY A 182 15.55 -23.09 15.56
CA GLY A 182 16.69 -23.29 16.46
C GLY A 182 17.58 -22.06 16.61
N ARG A 183 17.02 -20.85 16.49
CA ARG A 183 17.77 -19.60 16.44
C ARG A 183 18.43 -19.26 17.77
N THR A 184 19.62 -18.69 17.67
CA THR A 184 20.26 -17.98 18.77
C THR A 184 19.53 -16.67 19.10
N LEU A 185 19.85 -16.06 20.24
CA LEU A 185 19.37 -14.71 20.56
C LEU A 185 19.80 -13.70 19.49
N ARG A 186 21.06 -13.77 19.01
CA ARG A 186 21.59 -12.92 17.95
C ARG A 186 20.77 -13.01 16.67
N GLU A 187 20.55 -14.22 16.18
CA GLU A 187 19.78 -14.46 14.95
C GLU A 187 18.33 -14.00 15.10
N THR A 188 17.72 -14.25 16.27
CA THR A 188 16.35 -13.81 16.54
C THR A 188 16.24 -12.29 16.58
N ALA A 189 17.15 -11.60 17.27
CA ALA A 189 17.17 -10.14 17.34
C ALA A 189 17.33 -9.51 15.95
N LEU A 190 18.29 -10.00 15.16
CA LEU A 190 18.53 -9.52 13.80
C LEU A 190 17.35 -9.82 12.87
N ALA A 191 16.74 -11.02 12.95
CA ALA A 191 15.58 -11.37 12.13
C ALA A 191 14.33 -10.54 12.47
N VAL A 192 14.19 -10.10 13.72
CA VAL A 192 13.08 -9.23 14.15
C VAL A 192 13.33 -7.78 13.73
N ALA A 193 14.55 -7.29 13.89
CA ALA A 193 14.90 -5.91 13.55
C ALA A 193 15.02 -5.67 12.04
N THR A 194 15.57 -6.65 11.31
CA THR A 194 15.71 -6.65 9.85
C THR A 194 15.18 -7.96 9.24
N PRO A 195 13.85 -8.13 9.17
CA PRO A 195 13.25 -9.30 8.56
C PRO A 195 13.74 -9.50 7.14
N ARG A 196 14.05 -10.76 6.78
CA ARG A 196 14.38 -11.09 5.40
C ARG A 196 13.15 -10.82 4.51
N PRO A 197 13.27 -10.00 3.46
CA PRO A 197 12.14 -9.71 2.61
C PRO A 197 11.79 -10.90 1.72
N ASN A 198 10.51 -11.04 1.37
CA ASN A 198 10.04 -12.06 0.42
C ASN A 198 10.59 -11.87 -1.00
N PHE A 199 11.07 -10.66 -1.33
CA PHE A 199 11.47 -10.26 -2.67
C PHE A 199 12.99 -10.05 -2.75
N ILE A 200 13.77 -11.10 -2.44
CA ILE A 200 15.23 -11.06 -2.51
C ILE A 200 15.76 -12.07 -3.52
N GLY A 201 16.59 -11.64 -4.45
CA GLY A 201 17.24 -12.53 -5.41
C GLY A 201 17.61 -11.87 -6.73
N THR A 202 17.58 -12.65 -7.81
CA THR A 202 17.81 -12.13 -9.16
C THR A 202 16.61 -11.35 -9.67
N ALA A 203 16.81 -10.60 -10.76
CA ALA A 203 15.74 -9.89 -11.45
C ALA A 203 14.57 -10.80 -11.85
N GLU A 204 14.88 -11.99 -12.36
CA GLU A 204 13.90 -12.99 -12.79
C GLU A 204 13.10 -13.50 -11.60
N HIS A 205 13.77 -13.84 -10.50
CA HIS A 205 13.09 -14.32 -9.30
C HIS A 205 12.12 -13.27 -8.74
N VAL A 206 12.58 -12.02 -8.62
CA VAL A 206 11.74 -10.93 -8.11
C VAL A 206 10.59 -10.63 -9.07
N ALA A 207 10.82 -10.61 -10.39
CA ALA A 207 9.77 -10.43 -11.38
C ALA A 207 8.72 -11.56 -11.33
N ASP A 208 9.16 -12.82 -11.21
CA ASP A 208 8.27 -13.97 -11.12
C ASP A 208 7.44 -13.94 -9.83
N GLU A 209 8.01 -13.53 -8.69
CA GLU A 209 7.25 -13.34 -7.45
C GLU A 209 6.24 -12.19 -7.54
N LEU A 210 6.59 -11.05 -8.15
CA LEU A 210 5.64 -9.96 -8.39
C LEU A 210 4.45 -10.41 -9.23
N ILE A 211 4.72 -11.18 -10.28
CA ILE A 211 3.68 -11.73 -11.16
C ILE A 211 2.83 -12.75 -10.42
N ARG A 212 3.45 -13.64 -9.63
CA ARG A 212 2.75 -14.63 -8.82
C ARG A 212 1.78 -13.95 -7.84
N TRP A 213 2.21 -12.87 -7.19
CA TRP A 213 1.37 -12.10 -6.27
C TRP A 213 0.21 -11.40 -6.99
N PHE A 214 0.50 -10.78 -8.14
CA PHE A 214 -0.52 -10.13 -8.95
C PHE A 214 -1.58 -11.14 -9.45
N ASP A 215 -1.15 -12.26 -10.03
CA ASP A 215 -2.03 -13.29 -10.61
C ASP A 215 -2.86 -14.03 -9.55
N ALA A 216 -2.36 -14.15 -8.33
CA ALA A 216 -3.11 -14.69 -7.19
C ALA A 216 -4.12 -13.68 -6.59
N GLY A 217 -4.18 -12.45 -7.11
CA GLY A 217 -5.13 -11.42 -6.65
C GLY A 217 -4.72 -10.76 -5.33
N ALA A 218 -3.44 -10.82 -4.96
CA ALA A 218 -2.93 -10.16 -3.75
C ALA A 218 -2.73 -8.65 -3.91
N GLY A 219 -2.72 -8.15 -5.14
CA GLY A 219 -2.60 -6.72 -5.39
C GLY A 219 -2.84 -6.37 -6.86
N ASP A 220 -3.20 -5.12 -7.09
CA ASP A 220 -3.27 -4.51 -8.42
C ASP A 220 -1.95 -3.77 -8.78
N GLY A 221 -0.95 -3.88 -7.92
CA GLY A 221 0.39 -3.28 -8.02
C GLY A 221 1.10 -3.35 -6.66
N PHE A 222 2.18 -2.59 -6.48
CA PHE A 222 2.99 -2.65 -5.26
C PHE A 222 3.47 -1.26 -4.83
N ILE A 223 3.54 -1.03 -3.52
CA ILE A 223 4.29 0.11 -2.96
C ILE A 223 5.71 -0.36 -2.68
N LEU A 224 6.68 0.24 -3.37
CA LEU A 224 8.10 -0.10 -3.24
C LEU A 224 8.72 0.68 -2.08
N GLY A 225 9.07 -0.03 -1.00
CA GLY A 225 9.77 0.49 0.17
C GLY A 225 11.17 -0.10 0.27
N PHE A 226 12.14 0.52 -0.40
CA PHE A 226 13.51 0.01 -0.44
C PHE A 226 14.25 0.28 0.89
N PRO A 227 15.04 -0.68 1.40
CA PRO A 227 15.86 -0.46 2.60
C PRO A 227 16.89 0.66 2.41
N VAL A 228 17.52 0.72 1.23
CA VAL A 228 18.42 1.79 0.81
C VAL A 228 17.82 2.44 -0.43
N GLN A 229 17.23 3.63 -0.28
CA GLN A 229 16.30 4.20 -1.26
C GLN A 229 16.91 4.40 -2.65
N ALA A 230 18.04 5.10 -2.76
CA ALA A 230 18.64 5.41 -4.06
C ALA A 230 19.07 4.13 -4.81
N GLN A 231 19.88 3.29 -4.16
CA GLN A 231 20.38 2.06 -4.75
C GLN A 231 19.24 1.07 -5.08
N GLY A 232 18.26 0.92 -4.21
CA GLY A 232 17.14 0.01 -4.43
C GLY A 232 16.26 0.43 -5.62
N VAL A 233 16.01 1.73 -5.77
CA VAL A 233 15.29 2.27 -6.95
C VAL A 233 16.08 2.00 -8.22
N ASP A 234 17.39 2.29 -8.23
CA ASP A 234 18.25 2.08 -9.39
C ASP A 234 18.31 0.59 -9.78
N ASP A 235 18.55 -0.29 -8.81
CA ASP A 235 18.56 -1.75 -9.01
C ASP A 235 17.22 -2.25 -9.58
N PHE A 236 16.09 -1.76 -9.07
CA PHE A 236 14.77 -2.18 -9.53
C PHE A 236 14.49 -1.70 -10.97
N ILE A 237 14.84 -0.45 -11.29
CA ILE A 237 14.66 0.11 -12.64
C ILE A 237 15.59 -0.58 -13.64
N GLU A 238 16.84 -0.83 -13.30
CA GLU A 238 17.82 -1.43 -14.20
C GLU A 238 17.55 -2.92 -14.43
N LEU A 239 17.16 -3.65 -13.37
CA LEU A 239 17.11 -5.11 -13.41
C LEU A 239 15.68 -5.65 -13.51
N VAL A 240 14.77 -5.21 -12.64
CA VAL A 240 13.42 -5.80 -12.53
C VAL A 240 12.46 -5.30 -13.61
N ILE A 241 12.48 -3.99 -13.90
CA ILE A 241 11.58 -3.41 -14.91
C ILE A 241 11.76 -4.09 -16.29
N PRO A 242 12.98 -4.26 -16.85
CA PRO A 242 13.16 -4.99 -18.10
C PRO A 242 12.68 -6.44 -18.04
N ALA A 243 12.87 -7.12 -16.90
CA ALA A 243 12.39 -8.49 -16.71
C ALA A 243 10.86 -8.59 -16.72
N LEU A 244 10.15 -7.60 -16.19
CA LEU A 244 8.69 -7.49 -16.27
C LEU A 244 8.19 -7.12 -17.67
N GLU A 245 8.89 -6.24 -18.37
CA GLU A 245 8.58 -5.85 -19.76
C GLU A 245 8.72 -7.03 -20.71
N ALA A 246 9.80 -7.82 -20.59
CA ALA A 246 10.00 -9.05 -21.37
C ALA A 246 8.87 -10.07 -21.19
N ARG A 247 8.16 -10.01 -20.05
CA ARG A 247 7.00 -10.86 -19.73
C ARG A 247 5.65 -10.18 -20.05
N GLY A 248 5.66 -8.96 -20.60
CA GLY A 248 4.44 -8.19 -20.92
C GLY A 248 3.68 -7.69 -19.69
N ARG A 249 4.33 -7.61 -18.52
CA ARG A 249 3.72 -7.30 -17.22
C ARG A 249 3.99 -5.88 -16.73
N TYR A 250 4.74 -5.10 -17.49
CA TYR A 250 4.95 -3.68 -17.24
C TYR A 250 4.99 -2.91 -18.56
N ARG A 251 4.56 -1.64 -18.52
CA ARG A 251 4.67 -0.69 -19.64
C ARG A 251 5.16 0.64 -19.09
N ARG A 252 6.16 1.25 -19.73
CA ARG A 252 6.67 2.59 -19.37
C ARG A 252 5.76 3.72 -19.82
N GLU A 253 4.95 3.49 -20.85
CA GLU A 253 4.01 4.47 -21.37
C GLU A 253 2.85 4.65 -20.39
N LEU A 254 2.71 5.87 -19.86
CA LEU A 254 1.62 6.21 -18.97
C LEU A 254 0.31 6.28 -19.76
N PRO A 255 -0.79 5.64 -19.28
CA PRO A 255 -2.06 5.57 -20.00
C PRO A 255 -2.82 6.90 -20.06
N GLY A 256 -2.33 7.96 -19.41
CA GLY A 256 -2.96 9.28 -19.41
C GLY A 256 -2.16 10.32 -18.64
N SER A 257 -2.82 11.42 -18.30
CA SER A 257 -2.17 12.64 -17.76
C SER A 257 -2.40 12.84 -16.27
N THR A 258 -3.32 12.08 -15.67
CA THR A 258 -3.67 12.19 -14.25
C THR A 258 -3.33 10.92 -13.49
N LEU A 259 -3.19 11.04 -12.16
CA LEU A 259 -2.96 9.88 -11.31
C LEU A 259 -4.10 8.86 -11.41
N ARG A 260 -5.36 9.32 -11.57
CA ARG A 260 -6.48 8.41 -11.83
C ARG A 260 -6.29 7.62 -13.12
N ASP A 261 -5.82 8.26 -14.20
CA ASP A 261 -5.54 7.57 -15.46
C ASP A 261 -4.44 6.50 -15.27
N HIS A 262 -3.36 6.86 -14.58
CA HIS A 262 -2.22 5.96 -14.31
C HIS A 262 -2.63 4.71 -13.53
N LEU A 263 -3.61 4.85 -12.65
CA LEU A 263 -4.16 3.76 -11.83
C LEU A 263 -5.36 3.06 -12.48
N GLY A 264 -5.76 3.44 -13.70
CA GLY A 264 -6.94 2.89 -14.36
C GLY A 264 -8.25 3.17 -13.60
N LEU A 265 -8.32 4.30 -12.88
CA LEU A 265 -9.48 4.74 -12.12
C LEU A 265 -10.31 5.73 -12.95
N PRO A 266 -11.66 5.68 -12.85
CA PRO A 266 -12.49 6.65 -13.53
C PRO A 266 -12.29 8.06 -12.95
N ARG A 267 -12.35 9.07 -13.82
CA ARG A 267 -12.42 10.47 -13.41
C ARG A 267 -13.58 10.66 -12.43
N LYS A 268 -13.33 11.31 -11.29
CA LYS A 268 -14.40 11.53 -10.30
C LYS A 268 -15.38 12.57 -10.83
N ALA A 269 -16.64 12.21 -11.04
CA ALA A 269 -17.68 13.18 -11.39
C ALA A 269 -18.02 14.10 -10.19
N SER A 270 -18.50 15.32 -10.47
CA SER A 270 -19.14 16.15 -9.44
C SER A 270 -20.43 15.47 -8.98
N ARG A 271 -20.78 15.56 -7.70
CA ARG A 271 -22.10 15.10 -7.21
C ARG A 271 -23.27 15.92 -7.77
N TYR A 272 -22.97 17.09 -8.33
CA TYR A 272 -23.94 17.98 -8.97
C TYR A 272 -23.90 17.86 -10.50
N ALA A 273 -23.07 16.96 -11.05
CA ALA A 273 -23.03 16.72 -12.48
C ALA A 273 -24.40 16.18 -12.92
N GLN A 274 -25.04 16.86 -13.87
CA GLN A 274 -26.22 16.33 -14.55
C GLN A 274 -25.79 15.08 -15.34
N PRO A 275 -26.61 14.01 -15.37
CA PRO A 275 -26.36 12.90 -16.28
C PRO A 275 -26.31 13.44 -17.71
N ASP A 276 -25.27 13.09 -18.44
CA ASP A 276 -25.14 13.44 -19.85
C ASP A 276 -26.23 12.69 -20.63
N PRO A 277 -27.22 13.37 -21.23
CA PRO A 277 -28.28 12.69 -21.98
C PRO A 277 -27.75 11.93 -23.21
N ALA A 278 -26.49 12.15 -23.61
CA ALA A 278 -25.84 11.46 -24.73
C ALA A 278 -25.11 10.17 -24.34
N ARG A 279 -25.06 9.80 -23.05
CA ARG A 279 -24.40 8.58 -22.57
C ARG A 279 -25.46 7.60 -22.07
N GLU A 280 -26.10 6.88 -22.99
CA GLU A 280 -26.91 5.72 -22.64
C GLU A 280 -26.09 4.76 -21.75
N PRO A 281 -26.68 4.20 -20.68
CA PRO A 281 -26.05 3.11 -19.97
C PRO A 281 -25.86 1.96 -20.96
N ALA A 282 -24.62 1.43 -21.06
CA ALA A 282 -24.36 0.23 -21.83
C ALA A 282 -25.33 -0.86 -21.37
N ALA A 283 -26.18 -1.31 -22.27
CA ALA A 283 -27.16 -2.35 -22.01
C ALA A 283 -26.46 -3.58 -21.41
N GLU A 284 -26.98 -4.07 -20.29
CA GLU A 284 -26.67 -5.39 -19.76
C GLU A 284 -27.13 -6.43 -20.80
N THR A 285 -26.24 -6.86 -21.67
CA THR A 285 -26.44 -8.09 -22.44
C THR A 285 -26.18 -9.28 -21.53
N HIS A 286 -27.24 -9.74 -20.86
CA HIS A 286 -27.36 -11.12 -20.44
C HIS A 286 -27.74 -11.98 -21.66
N ALA A 287 -26.79 -12.77 -22.13
CA ALA A 287 -26.99 -14.04 -22.85
C ALA A 287 -25.72 -14.88 -22.71
#